data_AF-X0RKF6-F1
#
_entry.id   AF-X0RKF6-F1
#
_cell.length_a   1.000
_cell.length_b   1.000
_cell.length_c   1.000
_cell.angle_alpha   90.00
_cell.angle_beta   90.00
_cell.angle_gamma   90.00
#
_symmetry.space_group_name_H-M   'P 1'
#
loop_
_entity.id
_entity.type
_entity.pdbx_description
1 polymer ?
#
loop_
_entity_poly.entity_id
_entity_poly.type
_entity_poly.pdbx_seq_one_letter_code
_entity_poly.pdbx_strand_id
1 'polypeptide(L)'
;MNDIDRSVESFDFAMRRRFAWKEIKSADRLSMWEGQIDDWAEEAKQRLMDLNKAIESVQGLNSAYHVGPSYFLKLANYDGDFDKLWTYHLESLLFEYLRGYPDAEQQIQGLKDAYNLQLGFNDDRNDG
;
A
#
# COMPACT_ATOMS: atom_id res chain seq x y z
N MET A 1 -6.50 5.03 14.62
CA MET A 1 -6.21 3.64 15.04
C MET A 1 -5.62 2.95 13.83
N ASN A 2 -4.77 1.94 14.01
CA ASN A 2 -4.29 1.16 12.89
C ASN A 2 -5.31 0.06 12.59
N ASP A 3 -5.93 0.09 11.41
CA ASP A 3 -7.04 -0.79 11.08
C ASP A 3 -6.57 -2.22 10.69
N ILE A 4 -5.27 -2.41 10.45
CA ILE A 4 -4.66 -3.72 10.16
C ILE A 4 -4.51 -4.62 11.39
N ASP A 5 -4.45 -4.04 12.58
CA ASP A 5 -4.26 -4.78 13.83
C ASP A 5 -5.58 -5.47 14.21
N ARG A 6 -5.82 -6.70 13.74
CA ARG A 6 -7.11 -7.41 13.99
C ARG A 6 -7.45 -7.63 15.47
N SER A 7 -6.50 -7.42 16.40
CA SER A 7 -6.78 -7.39 17.85
C SER A 7 -7.73 -6.25 18.25
N VAL A 8 -7.80 -5.18 17.44
CA VAL A 8 -8.73 -4.07 17.65
C VAL A 8 -10.11 -4.22 17.00
N GLU A 9 -10.42 -5.32 16.30
CA GLU A 9 -11.81 -5.60 15.87
C GLU A 9 -12.75 -5.83 17.07
N SER A 10 -12.21 -6.28 18.21
CA SER A 10 -12.92 -6.38 19.49
C SER A 10 -13.09 -5.05 20.23
N PHE A 11 -12.88 -3.91 19.56
CA PHE A 11 -13.01 -2.60 20.18
C PHE A 11 -14.39 -2.43 20.82
N ASP A 12 -14.37 -2.27 22.14
CA ASP A 12 -15.53 -2.14 23.01
C ASP A 12 -16.51 -1.11 22.43
N PHE A 13 -17.79 -1.49 22.33
CA PHE A 13 -18.87 -0.66 21.79
C PHE A 13 -18.93 0.71 22.49
N ALA A 14 -18.47 0.77 23.75
CA ALA A 14 -18.34 2.01 24.50
C ALA A 14 -17.35 3.03 23.89
N MET A 15 -16.26 2.59 23.25
CA MET A 15 -15.32 3.47 22.55
C MET A 15 -15.93 3.97 21.24
N ARG A 16 -16.62 3.10 20.49
CA ARG A 16 -17.23 3.45 19.20
C ARG A 16 -18.31 4.53 19.31
N ARG A 17 -19.02 4.61 20.45
CA ARG A 17 -20.02 5.68 20.72
C ARG A 17 -19.46 6.97 21.31
N ARG A 18 -18.22 6.96 21.84
CA ARG A 18 -17.61 8.11 22.52
C ARG A 18 -16.77 8.99 21.60
N PHE A 19 -16.34 8.45 20.46
CA PHE A 19 -15.50 9.16 19.49
C PHE A 19 -16.14 9.13 18.10
N ALA A 20 -16.02 10.25 17.37
CA ALA A 20 -16.33 10.28 15.95
C ALA A 20 -15.19 9.62 15.16
N TRP A 21 -15.54 8.71 14.27
CA TRP A 21 -14.58 7.99 13.44
C TRP A 21 -14.41 8.72 12.12
N LYS A 22 -13.20 9.16 11.83
CA LYS A 22 -12.81 9.73 10.54
C LYS A 22 -11.74 8.84 9.95
N GLU A 23 -12.07 8.17 8.84
CA GLU A 23 -11.11 7.43 8.04
C GLU A 23 -10.09 8.41 7.45
N ILE A 24 -8.81 8.00 7.46
CA ILE A 24 -7.71 8.75 6.85
C ILE A 24 -7.12 7.84 5.80
N LYS A 25 -7.27 8.21 4.52
CA LYS A 25 -6.75 7.40 3.41
C LYS A 25 -5.30 7.73 3.15
N SER A 26 -4.55 6.78 2.58
CA SER A 26 -3.15 6.99 2.18
C SER A 26 -2.99 8.21 1.25
N ALA A 27 -3.93 8.43 0.35
CA ALA A 27 -3.91 9.57 -0.57
C ALA A 27 -4.07 10.95 0.13
N ASP A 28 -4.72 11.00 1.29
CA ASP A 28 -4.95 12.25 2.05
C ASP A 28 -3.67 12.78 2.73
N ARG A 29 -2.58 12.01 2.65
CA ARG A 29 -1.33 12.26 3.38
C ARG A 29 -0.13 12.50 2.47
N LEU A 30 -0.34 12.65 1.16
CA LEU A 30 0.72 12.92 0.19
C LEU A 30 1.48 14.24 0.44
N SER A 31 0.84 15.24 1.07
CA SER A 31 1.48 16.53 1.38
C SER A 31 2.72 16.41 2.27
N MET A 32 2.96 15.26 2.92
CA MET A 32 4.19 15.04 3.69
C MET A 32 5.44 14.92 2.81
N TRP A 33 5.28 14.69 1.52
CA TRP A 33 6.37 14.56 0.56
C TRP A 33 7.00 15.90 0.19
N GLU A 34 6.26 17.00 0.35
CA GLU A 34 6.70 18.36 0.03
C GLU A 34 8.03 18.70 0.72
N GLY A 35 9.05 19.04 -0.07
CA GLY A 35 10.39 19.38 0.39
C GLY A 35 11.24 18.19 0.83
N GLN A 36 10.78 16.94 0.66
CA GLN A 36 11.53 15.73 1.02
C GLN A 36 11.86 14.84 -0.18
N ILE A 37 10.89 14.63 -1.07
CA ILE A 37 11.04 13.73 -2.23
C ILE A 37 10.47 14.35 -3.52
N ASP A 38 10.42 15.68 -3.62
CA ASP A 38 9.75 16.42 -4.68
C ASP A 38 10.15 15.94 -6.10
N ASP A 39 11.43 15.65 -6.31
CA ASP A 39 11.98 15.18 -7.58
C ASP A 39 11.37 13.84 -8.05
N TRP A 40 10.85 13.04 -7.12
CA TRP A 40 10.29 11.71 -7.38
C TRP A 40 8.81 11.60 -6.99
N ALA A 41 8.19 12.70 -6.56
CA ALA A 41 6.86 12.69 -5.94
C ALA A 41 5.77 12.19 -6.89
N GLU A 42 5.80 12.58 -8.16
CA GLU A 42 4.79 12.14 -9.14
C GLU A 42 4.90 10.63 -9.45
N GLU A 43 6.11 10.11 -9.65
CA GLU A 43 6.31 8.67 -9.85
C GLU A 43 5.97 7.88 -8.58
N ALA A 44 6.41 8.36 -7.41
CA ALA A 44 6.05 7.79 -6.12
C ALA A 44 4.54 7.70 -5.92
N LYS A 45 3.79 8.74 -6.32
CA LYS A 45 2.34 8.77 -6.24
C LYS A 45 1.71 7.68 -7.10
N GLN A 46 2.15 7.56 -8.35
CA GLN A 46 1.63 6.56 -9.28
C GLN A 46 1.89 5.15 -8.77
N ARG A 47 3.14 4.86 -8.37
CA ARG A 47 3.53 3.56 -7.82
C ARG A 47 2.76 3.20 -6.54
N LEU A 48 2.54 4.17 -5.65
CA LEU A 48 1.75 3.98 -4.43
C LEU A 48 0.28 3.66 -4.75
N MET A 49 -0.32 4.36 -5.72
CA MET A 49 -1.71 4.13 -6.13
C MET A 49 -1.88 2.75 -6.76
N ASP A 50 -1.00 2.37 -7.68
CA ASP A 50 -1.09 1.07 -8.38
C ASP A 50 -0.80 -0.09 -7.43
N LEU A 51 0.16 0.07 -6.51
CA LEU A 51 0.42 -0.91 -5.45
C LEU A 51 -0.81 -1.10 -4.55
N ASN A 52 -1.42 -0.02 -4.07
CA ASN A 52 -2.59 -0.10 -3.20
C ASN A 52 -3.81 -0.71 -3.90
N LYS A 53 -4.00 -0.38 -5.18
CA LYS A 53 -5.04 -1.01 -6.02
C LYS A 53 -4.79 -2.51 -6.19
N ALA A 54 -3.53 -2.93 -6.37
CA ALA A 54 -3.17 -4.34 -6.45
C ALA A 54 -3.39 -5.05 -5.11
N ILE A 55 -3.06 -4.43 -3.97
CA ILE A 55 -3.33 -4.95 -2.62
C ILE A 55 -4.82 -5.21 -2.42
N GLU A 56 -5.70 -4.25 -2.78
CA GLU A 56 -7.16 -4.44 -2.68
C GLU A 56 -7.70 -5.55 -3.59
N SER A 57 -6.98 -5.89 -4.67
CA SER A 57 -7.39 -6.97 -5.59
C SER A 57 -7.05 -8.37 -5.06
N VAL A 58 -6.17 -8.48 -4.06
CA VAL A 58 -5.83 -9.77 -3.42
C VAL A 58 -6.98 -10.20 -2.50
N GLN A 59 -7.47 -11.43 -2.72
CA GLN A 59 -8.56 -11.98 -1.92
C GLN A 59 -8.21 -12.01 -0.43
N GLY A 60 -8.97 -11.33 0.42
CA GLY A 60 -8.78 -11.31 1.87
C GLY A 60 -7.98 -10.11 2.38
N LEU A 61 -7.45 -9.27 1.49
CA LEU A 61 -6.95 -7.94 1.79
C LEU A 61 -8.01 -6.88 1.42
N ASN A 62 -7.87 -5.68 1.97
CA ASN A 62 -8.76 -4.54 1.74
C ASN A 62 -8.01 -3.23 2.02
N SER A 63 -8.72 -2.09 1.99
CA SER A 63 -8.14 -0.75 2.21
C SER A 63 -7.36 -0.59 3.53
N ALA A 64 -7.63 -1.42 4.56
CA ALA A 64 -6.88 -1.40 5.82
C ALA A 64 -5.42 -1.88 5.66
N TYR A 65 -5.12 -2.58 4.57
CA TYR A 65 -3.77 -3.05 4.22
C TYR A 65 -3.04 -2.10 3.26
N HIS A 66 -3.61 -0.93 2.98
CA HIS A 66 -2.93 0.06 2.14
C HIS A 66 -1.60 0.47 2.75
N VAL A 67 -0.59 0.47 1.89
CA VAL A 67 0.69 1.11 2.19
C VAL A 67 0.45 2.62 2.30
N GLY A 68 1.01 3.21 3.35
CA GLY A 68 0.96 4.65 3.58
C GLY A 68 2.10 5.40 2.85
N PRO A 69 1.90 6.68 2.49
CA PRO A 69 2.91 7.49 1.83
C PRO A 69 4.18 7.71 2.67
N SER A 70 4.12 7.50 3.98
CA SER A 70 5.28 7.60 4.88
C SER A 70 6.41 6.62 4.54
N TYR A 71 6.11 5.48 3.89
CA TYR A 71 7.15 4.57 3.43
C TYR A 71 8.02 5.21 2.34
N PHE A 72 7.42 6.00 1.45
CA PHE A 72 8.10 6.64 0.32
C PHE A 72 9.00 7.80 0.75
N LEU A 73 8.83 8.36 1.96
CA LEU A 73 9.79 9.33 2.52
C LEU A 73 11.22 8.78 2.61
N LYS A 74 11.37 7.45 2.67
CA LYS A 74 12.68 6.79 2.70
C LYS A 74 13.42 6.90 1.37
N LEU A 75 12.77 7.29 0.26
CA LEU A 75 13.43 7.57 -1.02
C LEU A 75 14.49 8.66 -0.90
N ALA A 76 14.31 9.62 0.02
CA ALA A 76 15.33 10.63 0.32
C ALA A 76 16.68 10.02 0.75
N ASN A 77 16.67 8.84 1.37
CA ASN A 77 17.88 8.12 1.77
C ASN A 77 18.49 7.28 0.64
N TYR A 78 17.76 7.12 -0.46
CA TYR A 78 18.10 6.22 -1.57
C TYR A 78 18.30 6.94 -2.89
N ASP A 79 18.27 8.28 -2.90
CA ASP A 79 18.42 9.09 -4.11
C ASP A 79 17.37 8.70 -5.18
N GLY A 80 16.12 8.48 -4.75
CA GLY A 80 15.03 8.11 -5.64
C GLY A 80 15.05 6.66 -6.13
N ASP A 81 15.92 5.81 -5.58
CA ASP A 81 16.00 4.40 -5.96
C ASP A 81 14.80 3.60 -5.40
N PHE A 82 13.80 3.41 -6.27
CA PHE A 82 12.58 2.67 -5.98
C PHE A 82 12.81 1.17 -5.75
N ASP A 83 13.87 0.57 -6.31
CA ASP A 83 14.20 -0.84 -6.09
C ASP A 83 14.75 -1.06 -4.68
N LYS A 84 15.56 -0.11 -4.18
CA LYS A 84 16.00 -0.11 -2.77
C LYS A 84 14.83 0.11 -1.83
N LEU A 85 13.90 1.02 -2.14
CA LEU A 85 12.68 1.20 -1.34
C LEU A 85 11.90 -0.11 -1.24
N TRP A 86 11.70 -0.80 -2.37
CA TRP A 86 11.01 -2.08 -2.42
C TRP A 86 11.71 -3.12 -1.54
N THR A 87 12.97 -3.40 -1.85
CA THR A 87 13.77 -4.48 -1.26
C THR A 87 13.93 -4.32 0.25
N TYR A 88 14.12 -3.08 0.73
CA TYR A 88 14.43 -2.85 2.14
C TYR A 88 13.21 -2.53 3.02
N HIS A 89 12.05 -2.18 2.44
CA HIS A 89 10.90 -1.74 3.24
C HIS A 89 9.55 -2.30 2.84
N LEU A 90 9.27 -2.45 1.54
CA LEU A 90 7.94 -2.86 1.08
C LEU A 90 7.82 -4.39 1.01
N GLU A 91 8.84 -5.07 0.49
CA GLU A 91 8.78 -6.51 0.25
C GLU A 91 8.50 -7.30 1.53
N SER A 92 9.28 -7.07 2.59
CA SER A 92 9.08 -7.76 3.87
C SER A 92 7.73 -7.43 4.52
N LEU A 93 7.23 -6.21 4.36
CA LEU A 93 5.92 -5.80 4.87
C LEU A 93 4.80 -6.57 4.18
N LEU A 94 4.81 -6.58 2.84
CA LEU A 94 3.80 -7.24 2.03
C LEU A 94 3.87 -8.76 2.19
N PHE A 95 5.06 -9.31 2.41
CA PHE A 95 5.24 -10.74 2.68
C PHE A 95 4.53 -11.15 3.97
N GLU A 96 4.58 -10.31 5.02
CA GLU A 96 3.82 -10.54 6.25
C GLU A 96 2.30 -10.40 6.03
N TYR A 97 1.83 -9.53 5.14
CA TYR A 97 0.39 -9.44 4.80
C TYR A 97 -0.12 -10.73 4.16
N LEU A 98 0.71 -11.35 3.34
CA LEU A 98 0.43 -12.59 2.61
C LEU A 98 0.82 -13.84 3.40
N ARG A 99 1.20 -13.70 4.67
CA ARG A 99 1.63 -14.83 5.49
C ARG A 99 0.50 -15.86 5.63
N GLY A 100 0.81 -17.10 5.25
CA GLY A 100 -0.16 -18.20 5.25
C GLY A 100 -0.97 -18.36 3.96
N TYR A 101 -0.75 -17.49 2.96
CA TYR A 101 -1.28 -17.71 1.62
C TYR A 101 -0.45 -18.79 0.91
N PRO A 102 -1.08 -19.73 0.20
CA PRO A 102 -0.38 -20.82 -0.50
C PRO A 102 0.45 -20.33 -1.70
N ASP A 103 0.09 -19.16 -2.25
CA ASP A 103 0.65 -18.52 -3.45
C ASP A 103 1.35 -17.19 -3.12
N ALA A 104 1.81 -17.01 -1.87
CA ALA A 104 2.38 -15.76 -1.38
C ALA A 104 3.51 -15.21 -2.28
N GLU A 105 4.40 -16.06 -2.78
CA GLU A 105 5.49 -15.63 -3.69
C GLU A 105 4.95 -15.05 -5.01
N GLN A 106 3.93 -15.70 -5.60
CA GLN A 106 3.31 -15.23 -6.84
C GLN A 106 2.56 -13.91 -6.62
N GLN A 107 1.85 -13.79 -5.49
CA GLN A 107 1.16 -12.56 -5.11
C GLN A 107 2.15 -11.41 -4.88
N ILE A 108 3.28 -11.66 -4.20
CA ILE A 108 4.35 -10.66 -4.03
C ILE A 108 4.90 -10.19 -5.38
N GLN A 109 5.13 -11.11 -6.32
CA GLN A 109 5.58 -10.73 -7.65
C GLN A 109 4.55 -9.85 -8.37
N GLY A 110 3.27 -10.18 -8.31
CA GLY A 110 2.20 -9.35 -8.89
C GLY A 110 2.12 -7.95 -8.26
N LEU A 111 2.33 -7.85 -6.94
CA LEU A 111 2.41 -6.56 -6.25
C LEU A 111 3.66 -5.76 -6.68
N LYS A 112 4.78 -6.44 -6.92
CA LYS A 112 6.02 -5.82 -7.42
C LYS A 112 5.84 -5.29 -8.84
N ASP A 113 5.17 -6.05 -9.70
CA ASP A 113 4.88 -5.66 -11.07
C ASP A 113 3.96 -4.43 -11.11
N ALA A 114 2.96 -4.38 -10.23
CA ALA A 114 2.12 -3.19 -10.02
C ALA A 114 2.94 -1.98 -9.59
N TYR A 115 3.79 -2.16 -8.58
CA TYR A 115 4.68 -1.12 -8.08
C TYR A 115 5.70 -0.62 -9.11
N ASN A 116 6.11 -1.48 -10.06
CA ASN A 116 7.00 -1.13 -11.15
C ASN A 116 6.28 -0.54 -12.37
N LEU A 117 4.96 -0.31 -12.28
CA LEU A 117 4.12 0.21 -13.37
C LEU A 117 4.12 -0.70 -14.60
N GLN A 118 4.38 -1.99 -14.40
CA GLN A 118 4.44 -3.01 -15.47
C GLN A 118 3.08 -3.63 -15.76
N LEU A 119 2.10 -3.39 -14.89
CA LEU A 119 0.71 -3.70 -15.17
C LEU A 119 0.16 -2.69 -16.18
N GLY A 120 0.35 -2.99 -17.46
CA GLY A 120 -0.69 -2.67 -18.43
C GLY A 120 -1.93 -3.41 -17.96
N PHE A 121 -2.92 -2.70 -17.41
CA PHE A 121 -4.26 -3.25 -17.27
C PHE A 121 -4.68 -3.70 -18.68
N ASN A 122 -4.52 -4.99 -18.99
CA ASN A 122 -5.23 -5.62 -20.09
C ASN A 122 -6.71 -5.50 -19.70
N ASP A 123 -7.32 -4.40 -20.11
CA ASP A 123 -8.77 -4.24 -20.21
C ASP A 123 -9.27 -5.08 -21.40
N ASP A 124 -8.92 -6.37 -21.40
CA ASP A 124 -9.56 -7.37 -22.23
C ASP A 124 -10.70 -7.99 -21.40
N ARG A 125 -11.63 -7.12 -20.97
CA ARG A 125 -13.01 -7.56 -20.76
C ARG A 125 -13.62 -7.73 -22.12
N ASN A 126 -13.43 -8.95 -22.63
CA ASN A 126 -14.11 -9.57 -23.75
C ASN A 126 -15.63 -9.31 -23.63
N ASP A 127 -16.14 -8.31 -24.35
CA ASP A 127 -17.53 -8.22 -24.74
C ASP A 127 -17.80 -9.33 -25.75
N GLY A 128 -18.56 -10.33 -25.32
CA GLY A 128 -19.08 -11.43 -26.14
C GLY A 128 -20.41 -11.92 -25.60
#